data_AF-A0A950WTN0-F1
#
_entry.id   AF-A0A950WTN0-F1
#
_cell.length_a   1.000
_cell.length_b   1.000
_cell.length_c   1.000
_cell.angle_alpha   90.00
_cell.angle_beta   90.00
_cell.angle_gamma   90.00
#
_symmetry.space_group_name_H-M   'P 1'
#
loop_
_entity.id
_entity.type
_entity.pdbx_description
1 polymer ?
#
loop_
_entity_poly.entity_id
_entity_poly.type
_entity_poly.pdbx_seq_one_letter_code
_entity_poly.pdbx_strand_id
1 'polypeptide(L)'
;MAHTHGGGASLEQLLSNESLGAAQEWALAVLGGSWSGSQDVALSRALAVLSRQALHEGRIGDGIRLTLTALRRVGRAPQSISEVDQSELAFCLARMLTVTGDFPAADLAIEPYDAVRSESYPPSTRSISRALLARARGGVEDAAAAADAAVTEAERHGNVAVATVGEAVLASVALARGDLHQARTHVRRGRVAASGSPLEGFSTALTWSCMKLAEAEDGADAAVDAMRDTYENLDRRPQLLVDEPDGAAWLVRVAISAGEDRRASRVVACAAQLSAAQPEIQVLAAAANHALGLLERDADLLTDAASQYRHPAAVASALEDAGAALAAEGRCEAARSTLNLALDNYSRISASRDQSRVMRRMAEIDRGGHRTRSVTGWGSLTPAEHIVAGLVSEGLTNPGVAGRMHISRHTVDFHLRQVFRKLGIHSRVELARAAALRAS
;
A
#
# COMPACT_ATOMS: atom_id res chain seq x y z
N MET A 1 22.69 36.62 -6.90
CA MET A 1 21.62 37.64 -6.81
C MET A 1 20.30 36.94 -7.10
N ALA A 2 19.69 36.39 -6.05
CA ALA A 2 18.40 35.72 -6.13
C ALA A 2 17.33 36.81 -6.13
N HIS A 3 16.59 36.93 -7.24
CA HIS A 3 15.40 37.78 -7.26
C HIS A 3 14.38 37.18 -6.29
N THR A 4 14.17 37.90 -5.20
CA THR A 4 13.05 37.77 -4.29
C THR A 4 11.74 37.91 -5.07
N HIS A 5 11.06 36.80 -5.35
CA HIS A 5 9.63 36.81 -5.65
C HIS A 5 8.86 37.10 -4.36
N GLY A 6 8.79 38.39 -4.03
CA GLY A 6 7.86 38.93 -3.05
C GLY A 6 6.44 38.85 -3.60
N GLY A 7 5.75 37.75 -3.27
CA GLY A 7 4.41 37.41 -3.73
C GLY A 7 4.24 35.90 -3.64
N GLY A 8 3.87 35.43 -2.43
CA GLY A 8 3.94 34.02 -2.06
C GLY A 8 3.23 33.09 -3.02
N ALA A 9 3.98 32.14 -3.57
CA ALA A 9 3.43 31.05 -4.37
C ALA A 9 2.25 30.41 -3.62
N SER A 10 1.18 30.10 -4.36
CA SER A 10 0.06 29.35 -3.80
C SER A 10 0.54 27.97 -3.35
N LEU A 11 -0.15 27.37 -2.38
CA LEU A 11 0.17 26.01 -1.96
C LEU A 11 0.09 25.04 -3.15
N GLU A 12 -0.87 25.23 -4.06
CA GLU A 12 -0.97 24.48 -5.31
C GLU A 12 0.30 24.58 -6.18
N GLN A 13 0.90 25.77 -6.31
CA GLN A 13 2.16 25.96 -7.03
C GLN A 13 3.33 25.25 -6.34
N LEU A 14 3.40 25.31 -5.00
CA LEU A 14 4.44 24.67 -4.19
C LEU A 14 4.34 23.15 -4.15
N LEU A 15 3.15 22.59 -4.30
CA LEU A 15 2.90 21.15 -4.29
C LEU A 15 2.94 20.51 -5.68
N SER A 16 3.31 21.28 -6.72
CA SER A 16 3.56 20.76 -8.06
C SER A 16 4.84 19.91 -8.09
N ASN A 17 4.82 18.79 -8.84
CA ASN A 17 5.95 17.84 -8.89
C ASN A 17 7.26 18.47 -9.41
N GLU A 18 7.19 19.51 -10.26
CA GLU A 18 8.38 20.20 -10.80
C GLU A 18 9.12 21.06 -9.76
N SER A 19 8.44 21.42 -8.66
CA SER A 19 8.97 22.35 -7.66
C SER A 19 9.25 21.71 -6.29
N LEU A 20 8.97 20.41 -6.11
CA LEU A 20 9.00 19.73 -4.82
C LEU A 20 10.32 19.89 -4.04
N GLY A 21 11.48 19.82 -4.72
CA GLY A 21 12.79 20.05 -4.09
C GLY A 21 12.99 21.51 -3.63
N ALA A 22 12.64 22.48 -4.47
CA ALA A 22 12.72 23.90 -4.12
C ALA A 22 11.69 24.28 -3.04
N ALA A 23 10.50 23.67 -3.08
CA ALA A 23 9.45 23.83 -2.09
C ALA A 23 9.89 23.25 -0.73
N GLN A 24 10.61 22.13 -0.72
CA GLN A 24 11.20 21.57 0.50
C GLN A 24 12.25 22.52 1.10
N GLU A 25 13.21 23.00 0.30
CA GLU A 25 14.23 23.94 0.78
C GLU A 25 13.60 25.20 1.37
N TRP A 26 12.59 25.73 0.69
CA TRP A 26 11.78 26.84 1.17
C TRP A 26 11.08 26.50 2.50
N ALA A 27 10.43 25.34 2.61
CA ALA A 27 9.72 24.93 3.82
C ALA A 27 10.67 24.77 5.02
N LEU A 28 11.87 24.21 4.79
CA LEU A 28 12.91 24.10 5.80
C LEU A 28 13.44 25.48 6.23
N ALA A 29 13.60 26.42 5.30
CA ALA A 29 13.99 27.79 5.62
C ALA A 29 12.93 28.53 6.46
N VAL A 30 11.64 28.29 6.19
CA VAL A 30 10.55 28.82 7.01
C VAL A 30 10.61 28.25 8.44
N LEU A 31 10.83 26.94 8.60
CA LEU A 31 10.98 26.31 9.92
C LEU A 31 12.22 26.76 10.67
N GLY A 32 13.32 27.05 9.96
CA GLY A 32 14.57 27.55 10.52
C GLY A 32 14.55 29.01 10.97
N GLY A 33 13.43 29.72 10.78
CA GLY A 33 13.27 31.11 11.20
C GLY A 33 13.96 32.13 10.28
N SER A 34 14.45 31.72 9.12
CA SER A 34 15.12 32.62 8.16
C SER A 34 14.15 33.39 7.25
N TRP A 35 12.83 33.28 7.46
CA TRP A 35 11.79 33.89 6.63
C TRP A 35 11.04 35.03 7.35
N SER A 36 10.79 36.14 6.65
CA SER A 36 10.41 37.43 7.25
C SER A 36 8.96 37.92 6.99
N GLY A 37 8.07 37.11 6.41
CA GLY A 37 6.66 37.50 6.19
C GLY A 37 5.72 37.05 7.33
N SER A 38 4.40 36.99 7.07
CA SER A 38 3.39 36.49 8.04
C SER A 38 3.68 35.06 8.47
N GLN A 39 4.28 34.91 9.66
CA GLN A 39 4.88 33.64 10.12
C GLN A 39 3.89 32.48 10.14
N ASP A 40 2.61 32.72 10.46
CA ASP A 40 1.62 31.65 10.61
C ASP A 40 1.20 31.02 9.26
N VAL A 41 1.03 31.82 8.21
CA VAL A 41 0.62 31.33 6.87
C VAL A 41 1.75 30.57 6.19
N ALA A 42 2.95 31.15 6.18
CA ALA A 42 4.11 30.49 5.56
C ALA A 42 4.44 29.20 6.29
N LEU A 43 4.34 29.17 7.61
CA LEU A 43 4.59 27.97 8.39
C LEU A 43 3.54 26.89 8.15
N SER A 44 2.26 27.25 8.02
CA SER A 44 1.21 26.29 7.65
C SER A 44 1.48 25.65 6.28
N ARG A 45 1.83 26.47 5.28
CA ARG A 45 2.20 26.00 3.93
C ARG A 45 3.48 25.16 3.94
N ALA A 46 4.49 25.55 4.72
CA ALA A 46 5.71 24.78 4.87
C ALA A 46 5.43 23.39 5.47
N LEU A 47 4.56 23.30 6.48
CA LEU A 47 4.13 22.03 7.06
C LEU A 47 3.33 21.18 6.06
N ALA A 48 2.49 21.78 5.23
CA ALA A 48 1.77 21.08 4.17
C ALA A 48 2.73 20.48 3.12
N VAL A 49 3.72 21.25 2.67
CA VAL A 49 4.77 20.79 1.73
C VAL A 49 5.53 19.61 2.33
N LEU A 50 6.02 19.74 3.57
CA LEU A 50 6.76 18.68 4.23
C LEU A 50 5.91 17.44 4.51
N SER A 51 4.61 17.62 4.78
CA SER A 51 3.68 16.49 4.92
C SER A 51 3.52 15.73 3.61
N ARG A 52 3.31 16.44 2.50
CA ARG A 52 3.20 15.82 1.18
C ARG A 52 4.48 15.09 0.80
N GLN A 53 5.63 15.68 1.09
CA GLN A 53 6.92 15.02 0.91
C GLN A 53 7.07 13.77 1.77
N ALA A 54 6.72 13.84 3.05
CA ALA A 54 6.75 12.68 3.93
C ALA A 54 5.92 11.52 3.35
N LEU A 55 4.76 11.83 2.77
CA LEU A 55 3.94 10.84 2.06
C LEU A 55 4.64 10.29 0.80
N HIS A 56 5.35 11.13 0.02
CA HIS A 56 6.15 10.68 -1.12
C HIS A 56 7.30 9.75 -0.75
N GLU A 57 7.90 9.97 0.41
CA GLU A 57 8.98 9.14 0.96
C GLU A 57 8.46 7.92 1.73
N GLY A 58 7.14 7.74 1.80
CA GLY A 58 6.48 6.66 2.54
C GLY A 58 6.47 6.84 4.06
N ARG A 59 6.88 8.00 4.59
CA ARG A 59 6.86 8.38 6.01
C ARG A 59 5.48 8.91 6.43
N ILE A 60 4.45 8.08 6.29
CA ILE A 60 3.05 8.46 6.57
C ILE A 60 2.81 8.95 8.01
N GLY A 61 3.50 8.38 9.00
CA GLY A 61 3.40 8.81 10.40
C GLY A 61 3.89 10.26 10.59
N ASP A 62 4.98 10.63 9.92
CA ASP A 62 5.46 12.02 9.89
C ASP A 62 4.46 12.94 9.20
N GLY A 63 3.92 12.53 8.06
CA GLY A 63 2.91 13.31 7.34
C GLY A 63 1.69 13.64 8.20
N ILE A 64 1.14 12.64 8.91
CA ILE A 64 0.01 12.83 9.83
C ILE A 64 0.37 13.84 10.93
N ARG A 65 1.54 13.68 11.58
CA ARG A 65 2.00 14.61 12.63
C ARG A 65 2.18 16.03 12.12
N LEU A 66 2.77 16.20 10.94
CA LEU A 66 3.00 17.50 10.30
C LEU A 66 1.67 18.19 9.97
N THR A 67 0.73 17.45 9.36
CA THR A 67 -0.59 17.99 8.99
C THR A 67 -1.41 18.38 10.22
N LEU A 68 -1.45 17.54 11.25
CA LEU A 68 -2.14 17.86 12.50
C LEU A 68 -1.52 19.07 13.22
N THR A 69 -0.20 19.24 13.09
CA THR A 69 0.50 20.41 13.64
C THR A 69 0.13 21.69 12.88
N ALA A 70 0.00 21.62 11.55
CA ALA A 70 -0.50 22.72 10.74
C ALA A 70 -1.95 23.09 11.10
N LEU A 71 -2.85 22.10 11.16
CA LEU A 71 -4.26 22.31 11.48
C LEU A 71 -4.49 22.86 12.90
N ARG A 72 -3.70 22.43 13.90
CA ARG A 72 -3.77 23.02 15.26
C ARG A 72 -3.38 24.50 15.28
N ARG A 73 -2.48 24.93 14.39
CA ARG A 73 -2.12 26.35 14.25
C ARG A 73 -3.24 27.14 13.56
N VAL A 74 -3.82 26.58 12.49
CA VAL A 74 -5.04 27.12 11.86
C VAL A 74 -6.13 27.38 12.90
N GLY A 75 -6.43 26.40 13.75
CA GLY A 75 -7.48 26.54 14.77
C GLY A 75 -7.24 27.66 15.79
N ARG A 76 -5.98 28.10 16.01
CA ARG A 76 -5.66 29.21 16.90
C ARG A 76 -5.81 30.58 16.25
N ALA A 77 -5.75 30.65 14.92
CA ALA A 77 -5.86 31.90 14.17
C ALA A 77 -6.57 31.65 12.82
N PRO A 78 -7.85 31.24 12.80
CA PRO A 78 -8.53 30.79 11.58
C PRO A 78 -8.66 31.88 10.50
N GLN A 79 -8.67 33.16 10.90
CA GLN A 79 -8.71 34.30 9.97
C GLN A 79 -7.37 34.57 9.28
N SER A 80 -6.29 33.96 9.75
CA SER A 80 -4.93 34.20 9.23
C SER A 80 -4.59 33.31 8.03
N ILE A 81 -5.24 32.15 7.87
CA ILE A 81 -4.91 31.15 6.85
C ILE A 81 -6.08 31.01 5.87
N SER A 82 -5.79 31.00 4.56
CA SER A 82 -6.83 30.93 3.53
C SER A 82 -7.60 29.62 3.60
N GLU A 83 -8.88 29.64 3.24
CA GLU A 83 -9.73 28.45 3.16
C GLU A 83 -9.13 27.37 2.23
N VAL A 84 -8.45 27.78 1.17
CA VAL A 84 -7.73 26.90 0.23
C VAL A 84 -6.64 26.09 0.95
N ASP A 85 -5.81 26.75 1.77
CA ASP A 85 -4.71 26.09 2.50
C ASP A 85 -5.25 25.13 3.57
N GLN A 86 -6.34 25.51 4.26
CA GLN A 86 -7.00 24.65 5.25
C GLN A 86 -7.54 23.36 4.59
N SER A 87 -8.11 23.52 3.41
CA SER A 87 -8.73 22.44 2.67
C SER A 87 -7.71 21.43 2.10
N GLU A 88 -6.57 21.90 1.59
CA GLU A 88 -5.48 21.03 1.14
C GLU A 88 -4.88 20.21 2.31
N LEU A 89 -4.73 20.83 3.48
CA LEU A 89 -4.30 20.14 4.70
C LEU A 89 -5.30 19.05 5.10
N ALA A 90 -6.60 19.36 5.06
CA ALA A 90 -7.64 18.38 5.36
C ALA A 90 -7.67 17.23 4.37
N PHE A 91 -7.53 17.51 3.06
CA PHE A 91 -7.39 16.49 2.03
C PHE A 91 -6.20 15.55 2.32
N CYS A 92 -5.02 16.11 2.59
CA CYS A 92 -3.83 15.33 2.91
C CYS A 92 -4.05 14.45 4.16
N LEU A 93 -4.62 15.02 5.22
CA LEU A 93 -4.92 14.28 6.45
C LEU A 93 -5.90 13.14 6.20
N ALA A 94 -7.03 13.43 5.54
CA ALA A 94 -8.07 12.45 5.23
C ALA A 94 -7.51 11.28 4.42
N ARG A 95 -6.67 11.57 3.41
CA ARG A 95 -5.97 10.54 2.62
C ARG A 95 -5.08 9.66 3.49
N MET A 96 -4.23 10.24 4.35
CA MET A 96 -3.32 9.45 5.20
C MET A 96 -4.07 8.62 6.25
N LEU A 97 -5.16 9.16 6.83
CA LEU A 97 -6.02 8.43 7.76
C LEU A 97 -6.76 7.29 7.05
N THR A 98 -7.20 7.51 5.81
CA THR A 98 -7.79 6.46 4.95
C THR A 98 -6.80 5.32 4.70
N VAL A 99 -5.56 5.65 4.34
CA VAL A 99 -4.48 4.68 4.10
C VAL A 99 -4.14 3.89 5.36
N THR A 100 -4.07 4.56 6.52
CA THR A 100 -3.77 3.89 7.80
C THR A 100 -4.96 3.10 8.37
N GLY A 101 -6.14 3.23 7.79
CA GLY A 101 -7.35 2.51 8.22
C GLY A 101 -8.04 3.15 9.43
N ASP A 102 -7.69 4.39 9.79
CA ASP A 102 -8.44 5.18 10.77
C ASP A 102 -9.62 5.90 10.07
N PHE A 103 -10.57 5.07 9.64
CA PHE A 103 -11.73 5.54 8.89
C PHE A 103 -12.57 6.58 9.63
N PRO A 104 -12.86 6.45 10.95
CA PRO A 104 -13.59 7.50 11.67
C PRO A 104 -12.86 8.83 11.70
N ALA A 105 -11.55 8.85 11.93
CA ALA A 105 -10.78 10.08 11.90
C ALA A 105 -10.71 10.67 10.48
N ALA A 106 -10.66 9.83 9.43
CA ALA A 106 -10.73 10.29 8.05
C ALA A 106 -12.06 10.99 7.73
N ASP A 107 -13.19 10.46 8.22
CA ASP A 107 -14.50 11.13 8.09
C ASP A 107 -14.49 12.52 8.77
N LEU A 108 -13.99 12.60 10.00
CA LEU A 108 -13.90 13.85 10.75
C LEU A 108 -12.97 14.87 10.09
N ALA A 109 -11.95 14.42 9.35
CA ALA A 109 -11.10 15.31 8.57
C ALA A 109 -11.82 15.90 7.34
N ILE A 110 -12.79 15.18 6.77
CA ILE A 110 -13.56 15.60 5.58
C ILE A 110 -14.78 16.45 5.98
N GLU A 111 -15.49 16.09 7.05
CA GLU A 111 -16.79 16.64 7.45
C GLU A 111 -16.86 18.19 7.52
N PRO A 112 -15.89 18.92 8.09
CA PRO A 112 -15.94 20.38 8.16
C PRO A 112 -16.05 21.04 6.77
N TYR A 113 -15.54 20.36 5.75
CA TYR A 113 -15.53 20.83 4.37
C TYR A 113 -16.75 20.36 3.59
N ASP A 114 -17.57 19.43 4.11
CA ASP A 114 -18.85 19.07 3.51
C ASP A 114 -19.92 20.16 3.73
N ALA A 115 -19.90 20.79 4.91
CA ALA A 115 -20.88 21.80 5.30
C ALA A 115 -20.68 23.16 4.59
N VAL A 116 -19.46 23.46 4.14
CA VAL A 116 -19.10 24.75 3.55
C VAL A 116 -19.23 24.68 2.02
N ARG A 117 -20.18 25.41 1.44
CA ARG A 117 -20.28 25.64 -0.02
C ARG A 117 -19.40 26.83 -0.40
N SER A 118 -18.10 26.73 -0.15
CA SER A 118 -17.14 27.76 -0.57
C SER A 118 -16.52 27.38 -1.90
N GLU A 119 -16.41 28.35 -2.82
CA GLU A 119 -15.63 28.20 -4.06
C GLU A 119 -14.14 27.95 -3.78
N SER A 120 -13.67 28.22 -2.56
CA SER A 120 -12.27 28.02 -2.13
C SER A 120 -11.87 26.56 -1.91
N TYR A 121 -12.82 25.63 -1.68
CA TYR A 121 -12.56 24.19 -1.71
C TYR A 121 -13.27 23.61 -2.93
N PRO A 122 -12.56 23.30 -4.02
CA PRO A 122 -13.18 22.80 -5.22
C PRO A 122 -14.02 21.57 -4.88
N PRO A 123 -15.31 21.53 -5.29
CA PRO A 123 -16.19 20.39 -5.04
C PRO A 123 -15.53 19.05 -5.39
N SER A 124 -14.70 19.04 -6.44
CA SER A 124 -13.97 17.86 -6.90
C SER A 124 -13.05 17.26 -5.83
N THR A 125 -12.38 18.06 -4.99
CA THR A 125 -11.45 17.59 -3.94
C THR A 125 -12.19 16.92 -2.78
N ARG A 126 -13.41 17.39 -2.48
CA ARG A 126 -14.32 16.75 -1.54
C ARG A 126 -14.79 15.40 -2.05
N SER A 127 -15.32 15.40 -3.28
CA SER A 127 -15.85 14.23 -3.96
C SER A 127 -14.78 13.13 -4.07
N ILE A 128 -13.53 13.49 -4.40
CA ILE A 128 -12.45 12.49 -4.49
C ILE A 128 -12.01 11.96 -3.12
N SER A 129 -12.02 12.79 -2.07
CA SER A 129 -11.74 12.33 -0.69
C SER A 129 -12.76 11.28 -0.25
N ARG A 130 -14.04 11.55 -0.53
CA ARG A 130 -15.15 10.62 -0.28
C ARG A 130 -15.00 9.33 -1.08
N ALA A 131 -14.62 9.44 -2.35
CA ALA A 131 -14.40 8.28 -3.22
C ALA A 131 -13.28 7.37 -2.71
N LEU A 132 -12.13 7.94 -2.32
CA LEU A 132 -11.00 7.20 -1.78
C LEU A 132 -11.35 6.53 -0.44
N LEU A 133 -12.04 7.23 0.45
CA LEU A 133 -12.47 6.69 1.74
C LEU A 133 -13.50 5.57 1.56
N ALA A 134 -14.50 5.75 0.69
CA ALA A 134 -15.47 4.73 0.38
C ALA A 134 -14.81 3.48 -0.21
N ARG A 135 -13.86 3.65 -1.15
CA ARG A 135 -13.08 2.55 -1.72
C ARG A 135 -12.32 1.77 -0.64
N ALA A 136 -11.63 2.48 0.25
CA ALA A 136 -10.85 1.85 1.32
C ALA A 136 -11.72 1.07 2.34
N ARG A 137 -12.97 1.53 2.57
CA ARG A 137 -13.99 0.82 3.36
C ARG A 137 -14.65 -0.33 2.62
N GLY A 138 -14.41 -0.47 1.31
CA GLY A 138 -15.05 -1.46 0.46
C GLY A 138 -16.44 -1.09 -0.05
N GLY A 139 -16.87 0.17 0.11
CA GLY A 139 -18.11 0.68 -0.45
C GLY A 139 -17.96 0.96 -1.95
N VAL A 140 -18.13 -0.07 -2.78
CA VAL A 140 -17.91 0.03 -4.24
C VAL A 140 -18.86 1.01 -4.92
N GLU A 141 -20.15 1.00 -4.55
CA GLU A 141 -21.14 1.91 -5.14
C GLU A 141 -20.91 3.36 -4.71
N ASP A 142 -20.68 3.59 -3.42
CA ASP A 142 -20.39 4.92 -2.87
C ASP A 142 -19.08 5.49 -3.46
N ALA A 143 -18.06 4.63 -3.63
CA ALA A 143 -16.81 5.01 -4.27
C ALA A 143 -17.01 5.41 -5.73
N ALA A 144 -17.82 4.66 -6.47
CA ALA A 144 -18.12 4.96 -7.86
C ALA A 144 -18.88 6.28 -8.01
N ALA A 145 -19.94 6.48 -7.21
CA ALA A 145 -20.75 7.69 -7.25
C ALA A 145 -19.93 8.94 -6.90
N ALA A 146 -19.11 8.87 -5.84
CA ALA A 146 -18.26 9.98 -5.44
C ALA A 146 -17.12 10.24 -6.44
N ALA A 147 -16.56 9.20 -7.07
CA ALA A 147 -15.53 9.36 -8.09
C ALA A 147 -16.09 9.98 -9.38
N ASP A 148 -17.28 9.59 -9.82
CA ASP A 148 -17.95 10.16 -11.00
C ASP A 148 -18.26 11.66 -10.80
N ALA A 149 -18.75 12.01 -9.62
CA ALA A 149 -18.92 13.41 -9.22
C ALA A 149 -17.58 14.17 -9.26
N ALA A 150 -16.52 13.59 -8.68
CA ALA A 150 -15.20 14.19 -8.66
C ALA A 150 -14.63 14.43 -10.06
N VAL A 151 -14.75 13.45 -10.96
CA VAL A 151 -14.28 13.58 -12.37
C VAL A 151 -15.07 14.66 -13.08
N THR A 152 -16.40 14.63 -12.99
CA THR A 152 -17.26 15.62 -13.65
C THR A 152 -16.94 17.04 -13.19
N GLU A 153 -16.74 17.23 -11.88
CA GLU A 153 -16.39 18.53 -11.30
C GLU A 153 -14.97 18.95 -11.68
N ALA A 154 -14.02 18.02 -11.68
CA ALA A 154 -12.63 18.27 -12.02
C ALA A 154 -12.46 18.68 -13.49
N GLU A 155 -13.14 18.00 -14.42
CA GLU A 155 -13.11 18.31 -15.86
C GLU A 155 -13.66 19.72 -16.14
N ARG A 156 -14.71 20.15 -15.42
CA ARG A 156 -15.29 21.50 -15.56
C ARG A 156 -14.32 22.62 -15.14
N HIS A 157 -13.45 22.36 -14.17
CA HIS A 157 -12.54 23.37 -13.58
C HIS A 157 -11.07 23.15 -13.97
N GLY A 158 -10.77 22.18 -14.84
CA GLY A 158 -9.41 21.87 -15.28
C GLY A 158 -8.50 21.23 -14.22
N ASN A 159 -9.07 20.61 -13.18
CA ASN A 159 -8.27 19.96 -12.13
C ASN A 159 -7.82 18.55 -12.57
N VAL A 160 -6.73 18.50 -13.33
CA VAL A 160 -6.16 17.26 -13.87
C VAL A 160 -5.88 16.22 -12.79
N ALA A 161 -5.35 16.65 -11.63
CA ALA A 161 -4.98 15.73 -10.55
C ALA A 161 -6.19 14.93 -10.04
N VAL A 162 -7.29 15.63 -9.76
CA VAL A 162 -8.51 14.99 -9.26
C VAL A 162 -9.16 14.13 -10.34
N ALA A 163 -9.19 14.59 -11.59
CA ALA A 163 -9.73 13.80 -12.70
C ALA A 163 -8.96 12.48 -12.87
N THR A 164 -7.62 12.51 -12.86
CA THR A 164 -6.78 11.31 -12.96
C THR A 164 -7.03 10.32 -11.82
N VAL A 165 -7.13 10.80 -10.57
CA VAL A 165 -7.39 9.92 -9.41
C VAL A 165 -8.82 9.38 -9.45
N GLY A 166 -9.80 10.18 -9.85
CA GLY A 166 -11.19 9.75 -10.00
C GLY A 166 -11.34 8.63 -11.04
N GLU A 167 -10.72 8.78 -12.20
CA GLU A 167 -10.65 7.73 -13.22
C GLU A 167 -9.95 6.46 -12.71
N ALA A 168 -8.90 6.60 -11.90
CA ALA A 168 -8.25 5.44 -11.29
C ALA A 168 -9.16 4.70 -10.29
N VAL A 169 -9.96 5.43 -9.50
CA VAL A 169 -10.97 4.83 -8.60
C VAL A 169 -12.05 4.12 -9.39
N LEU A 170 -12.60 4.73 -10.45
CA LEU A 170 -13.59 4.11 -11.32
C LEU A 170 -13.05 2.84 -12.01
N ALA A 171 -11.79 2.86 -12.45
CA ALA A 171 -11.11 1.68 -12.97
C ALA A 171 -11.02 0.56 -11.91
N SER A 172 -10.68 0.91 -10.66
CA SER A 172 -10.61 -0.08 -9.56
C SER A 172 -11.97 -0.71 -9.24
N VAL A 173 -13.06 0.07 -9.32
CA VAL A 173 -14.44 -0.42 -9.17
C VAL A 173 -14.80 -1.37 -10.30
N ALA A 174 -14.52 -1.00 -11.55
CA ALA A 174 -14.78 -1.85 -12.71
C ALA A 174 -14.00 -3.18 -12.62
N LEU A 175 -12.73 -3.14 -12.19
CA LEU A 175 -11.92 -4.33 -11.95
C LEU A 175 -12.52 -5.23 -10.86
N ALA A 176 -12.99 -4.66 -9.74
CA ALA A 176 -13.63 -5.41 -8.66
C ALA A 176 -14.90 -6.13 -9.15
N ARG A 177 -15.67 -5.49 -10.04
CA ARG A 177 -16.86 -6.08 -10.69
C ARG A 177 -16.54 -7.08 -11.81
N GLY A 178 -15.27 -7.19 -12.22
CA GLY A 178 -14.86 -8.00 -13.36
C GLY A 178 -15.17 -7.41 -14.73
N ASP A 179 -15.54 -6.13 -14.81
CA ASP A 179 -15.80 -5.41 -16.06
C ASP A 179 -14.49 -4.83 -16.62
N LEU A 180 -13.73 -5.68 -17.33
CA LEU A 180 -12.45 -5.28 -17.92
C LEU A 180 -12.62 -4.22 -19.02
N HIS A 181 -13.79 -4.17 -19.68
CA HIS A 181 -14.06 -3.17 -20.71
C HIS A 181 -14.13 -1.77 -20.10
N GLN A 182 -14.93 -1.60 -19.04
CA GLN A 182 -15.02 -0.32 -18.33
C GLN A 182 -13.70 0.03 -17.63
N ALA A 183 -13.03 -0.95 -17.03
CA ALA A 183 -11.71 -0.73 -16.42
C ALA A 183 -10.71 -0.14 -17.44
N ARG A 184 -10.64 -0.70 -18.65
CA ARG A 184 -9.80 -0.19 -19.74
C ARG A 184 -10.19 1.22 -20.15
N THR A 185 -11.48 1.51 -20.25
CA THR A 185 -11.97 2.85 -20.59
C THR A 185 -11.51 3.89 -19.57
N HIS A 186 -11.67 3.61 -18.28
CA HIS A 186 -11.26 4.51 -17.21
C HIS A 186 -9.74 4.66 -17.12
N VAL A 187 -8.96 3.58 -17.24
CA VAL A 187 -7.49 3.67 -17.32
C VAL A 187 -7.05 4.56 -18.49
N ARG A 188 -7.66 4.41 -19.67
CA ARG A 188 -7.37 5.27 -20.82
C ARG A 188 -7.71 6.73 -20.55
N ARG A 189 -8.89 7.03 -19.99
CA ARG A 189 -9.28 8.40 -19.63
C ARG A 189 -8.34 9.01 -18.60
N GLY A 190 -7.95 8.25 -17.57
CA GLY A 190 -6.98 8.68 -16.58
C GLY A 190 -5.60 9.00 -17.17
N ARG A 191 -5.12 8.18 -18.13
CA ARG A 191 -3.88 8.45 -18.87
C ARG A 191 -3.98 9.70 -19.74
N VAL A 192 -5.09 9.89 -20.46
CA VAL A 192 -5.33 11.09 -21.26
C VAL A 192 -5.38 12.34 -20.38
N ALA A 193 -6.06 12.28 -19.24
CA ALA A 193 -6.11 13.38 -18.29
C ALA A 193 -4.70 13.72 -17.77
N ALA A 194 -3.89 12.72 -17.45
CA ALA A 194 -2.53 12.92 -16.95
C ALA A 194 -1.53 13.38 -18.03
N SER A 195 -1.82 13.15 -19.31
CA SER A 195 -0.92 13.42 -20.43
C SER A 195 -0.52 14.90 -20.50
N GLY A 196 0.78 15.17 -20.62
CA GLY A 196 1.31 16.54 -20.69
C GLY A 196 1.25 17.30 -19.36
N SER A 197 0.96 16.63 -18.26
CA SER A 197 0.98 17.21 -16.91
C SER A 197 2.17 16.67 -16.08
N PRO A 198 2.60 17.36 -15.01
CA PRO A 198 3.59 16.83 -14.07
C PRO A 198 3.16 15.53 -13.37
N LEU A 199 1.91 15.09 -13.53
CA LEU A 199 1.38 13.83 -13.00
C LEU A 199 1.52 12.65 -13.98
N GLU A 200 1.95 12.91 -15.23
CA GLU A 200 2.23 11.88 -16.22
C GLU A 200 3.26 10.89 -15.67
N GLY A 201 2.84 9.64 -15.42
CA GLY A 201 3.69 8.61 -14.82
C GLY A 201 3.88 8.68 -13.31
N PHE A 202 3.27 9.65 -12.60
CA PHE A 202 3.45 9.85 -11.15
C PHE A 202 2.21 9.56 -10.30
N SER A 203 1.03 9.37 -10.90
CA SER A 203 -0.18 9.01 -10.14
C SER A 203 -0.13 7.54 -9.70
N THR A 204 0.18 7.29 -8.43
CA THR A 204 0.19 5.94 -7.82
C THR A 204 -1.10 5.18 -8.07
N ALA A 205 -2.26 5.82 -7.91
CA ALA A 205 -3.56 5.18 -8.12
C ALA A 205 -3.79 4.76 -9.58
N LEU A 206 -3.41 5.61 -10.54
CA LEU A 206 -3.53 5.25 -11.96
C LEU A 206 -2.52 4.15 -12.33
N THR A 207 -1.28 4.25 -11.85
CA THR A 207 -0.27 3.21 -12.03
C THR A 207 -0.80 1.88 -11.51
N TRP A 208 -1.35 1.85 -10.30
CA TRP A 208 -1.98 0.67 -9.68
C TRP A 208 -3.08 0.05 -10.54
N SER A 209 -4.03 0.86 -11.01
CA SER A 209 -5.12 0.40 -11.88
C SER A 209 -4.59 -0.12 -13.22
N CYS A 210 -3.53 0.46 -13.77
CA CYS A 210 -2.85 -0.10 -14.94
C CYS A 210 -2.27 -1.49 -14.65
N MET A 211 -1.68 -1.71 -13.47
CA MET A 211 -1.08 -3.01 -13.08
C MET A 211 -2.13 -4.10 -12.99
N LYS A 212 -3.20 -3.81 -12.26
CA LYS A 212 -4.31 -4.76 -12.08
C LYS A 212 -5.02 -5.06 -13.40
N LEU A 213 -5.12 -4.08 -14.31
CA LEU A 213 -5.68 -4.31 -15.64
C LEU A 213 -4.76 -5.20 -16.50
N ALA A 214 -3.46 -4.91 -16.56
CA ALA A 214 -2.50 -5.70 -17.34
C ALA A 214 -2.45 -7.17 -16.85
N GLU A 215 -2.45 -7.39 -15.54
CA GLU A 215 -2.53 -8.75 -14.96
C GLU A 215 -3.82 -9.47 -15.35
N ALA A 216 -4.95 -8.74 -15.36
CA ALA A 216 -6.24 -9.32 -15.67
C ALA A 216 -6.42 -9.64 -17.16
N GLU A 217 -5.76 -8.89 -18.06
CA GLU A 217 -5.87 -9.06 -19.51
C GLU A 217 -4.84 -10.06 -20.07
N ASP A 218 -3.58 -9.89 -19.67
CA ASP A 218 -2.44 -10.51 -20.32
C ASP A 218 -1.62 -11.42 -19.38
N GLY A 219 -2.00 -11.48 -18.10
CA GLY A 219 -1.38 -12.33 -17.10
C GLY A 219 -0.16 -11.71 -16.40
N ALA A 220 0.51 -12.51 -15.57
CA ALA A 220 1.55 -12.03 -14.65
C ALA A 220 2.81 -11.52 -15.38
N ASP A 221 3.25 -12.19 -16.44
CA ASP A 221 4.46 -11.79 -17.19
C ASP A 221 4.32 -10.39 -17.80
N ALA A 222 3.18 -10.15 -18.46
CA ALA A 222 2.85 -8.85 -19.04
C ALA A 222 2.74 -7.75 -17.96
N ALA A 223 2.16 -8.07 -16.80
CA ALA A 223 2.09 -7.14 -15.67
C ALA A 223 3.48 -6.80 -15.10
N VAL A 224 4.39 -7.77 -14.97
CA VAL A 224 5.77 -7.50 -14.53
C VAL A 224 6.50 -6.63 -15.54
N ASP A 225 6.39 -6.93 -16.84
CA ASP A 225 7.06 -6.15 -17.87
C ASP A 225 6.53 -4.71 -17.95
N ALA A 226 5.21 -4.53 -17.89
CA ALA A 226 4.58 -3.21 -17.88
C ALA A 226 4.98 -2.35 -16.67
N MET A 227 5.42 -2.97 -15.57
CA MET A 227 5.80 -2.29 -14.32
C MET A 227 7.23 -2.52 -13.88
N ARG A 228 8.12 -2.81 -14.82
CA ARG A 228 9.56 -2.96 -14.56
C ARG A 228 10.13 -1.80 -13.76
N ASP A 229 9.82 -0.56 -14.17
CA ASP A 229 10.29 0.66 -13.50
C ASP A 229 9.82 0.76 -12.05
N THR A 230 8.58 0.33 -11.78
CA THR A 230 8.04 0.29 -10.41
C THR A 230 8.87 -0.64 -9.55
N TYR A 231 9.07 -1.90 -9.95
CA TYR A 231 9.92 -2.85 -9.21
C TYR A 231 11.36 -2.33 -9.03
N GLU A 232 11.92 -1.69 -10.05
CA GLU A 232 13.31 -1.23 -10.04
C GLU A 232 13.56 0.02 -9.21
N ASN A 233 12.51 0.74 -8.80
CA ASN A 233 12.62 1.99 -8.03
C ASN A 233 11.85 1.99 -6.70
N LEU A 234 11.35 0.86 -6.21
CA LEU A 234 10.56 0.79 -4.96
C LEU A 234 11.29 1.40 -3.74
N ASP A 235 12.61 1.24 -3.65
CA ASP A 235 13.45 1.83 -2.59
C ASP A 235 13.49 3.37 -2.64
N ARG A 236 13.34 3.95 -3.83
CA ARG A 236 13.33 5.40 -4.05
C ARG A 236 11.92 5.98 -4.08
N ARG A 237 10.94 5.17 -4.47
CA ARG A 237 9.53 5.55 -4.69
C ARG A 237 8.60 4.50 -4.05
N PRO A 238 8.59 4.40 -2.70
CA PRO A 238 7.81 3.39 -2.00
C PRO A 238 6.30 3.68 -1.96
N GLN A 239 5.84 4.80 -2.53
CA GLN A 239 4.47 5.29 -2.38
C GLN A 239 3.39 4.26 -2.69
N LEU A 240 3.58 3.42 -3.71
CA LEU A 240 2.61 2.38 -4.05
C LEU A 240 2.39 1.40 -2.90
N LEU A 241 3.45 1.04 -2.17
CA LEU A 241 3.36 0.13 -1.02
C LEU A 241 2.69 0.77 0.20
N VAL A 242 2.60 2.11 0.20
CA VAL A 242 1.97 2.88 1.27
C VAL A 242 0.52 3.19 0.92
N ASP A 243 0.25 3.71 -0.28
CA ASP A 243 -1.09 4.11 -0.72
C ASP A 243 -2.03 2.91 -0.89
N GLU A 244 -1.51 1.72 -1.20
CA GLU A 244 -2.29 0.49 -1.38
C GLU A 244 -1.90 -0.57 -0.34
N PRO A 245 -2.73 -0.83 0.70
CA PRO A 245 -2.41 -1.75 1.79
C PRO A 245 -2.06 -3.18 1.35
N ASP A 246 -2.73 -3.70 0.32
CA ASP A 246 -2.45 -5.02 -0.29
C ASP A 246 -1.42 -4.96 -1.43
N GLY A 247 -0.87 -3.79 -1.73
CA GLY A 247 0.02 -3.54 -2.86
C GLY A 247 1.29 -4.39 -2.82
N ALA A 248 1.96 -4.46 -1.67
CA ALA A 248 3.16 -5.27 -1.50
C ALA A 248 2.88 -6.77 -1.75
N ALA A 249 1.78 -7.28 -1.19
CA ALA A 249 1.40 -8.68 -1.36
C ALA A 249 1.04 -9.01 -2.82
N TRP A 250 0.28 -8.14 -3.48
CA TRP A 250 -0.07 -8.32 -4.87
C TRP A 250 1.16 -8.33 -5.78
N LEU A 251 2.10 -7.40 -5.58
CA LEU A 251 3.36 -7.35 -6.34
C LEU A 251 4.17 -8.65 -6.14
N VAL A 252 4.27 -9.14 -4.89
CA VAL A 252 4.92 -10.43 -4.62
C VAL A 252 4.21 -11.57 -5.36
N ARG A 253 2.87 -11.62 -5.33
CA ARG A 253 2.07 -12.65 -6.00
C ARG A 253 2.31 -12.67 -7.50
N VAL A 254 2.32 -11.49 -8.13
CA VAL A 254 2.55 -11.33 -9.57
C VAL A 254 3.98 -11.71 -9.94
N ALA A 255 4.98 -11.23 -9.19
CA ALA A 255 6.37 -11.59 -9.42
C ALA A 255 6.61 -13.11 -9.28
N ILE A 256 6.06 -13.76 -8.26
CA ILE A 256 6.17 -15.23 -8.10
C ILE A 256 5.50 -15.97 -9.26
N SER A 257 4.34 -15.49 -9.70
CA SER A 257 3.61 -16.11 -10.82
C SER A 257 4.36 -16.00 -12.15
N ALA A 258 5.14 -14.93 -12.32
CA ALA A 258 6.05 -14.72 -13.45
C ALA A 258 7.44 -15.36 -13.28
N GLY A 259 7.71 -16.07 -12.16
CA GLY A 259 9.03 -16.66 -11.88
C GLY A 259 10.14 -15.65 -11.52
N GLU A 260 9.76 -14.44 -11.11
CA GLU A 260 10.63 -13.30 -10.87
C GLU A 260 11.00 -13.16 -9.38
N ASP A 261 11.64 -14.19 -8.83
CA ASP A 261 11.96 -14.33 -7.39
C ASP A 261 12.76 -13.13 -6.83
N ARG A 262 13.65 -12.55 -7.63
CA ARG A 262 14.44 -11.36 -7.23
C ARG A 262 13.54 -10.15 -7.01
N ARG A 263 12.54 -9.94 -7.87
CA ARG A 263 11.57 -8.84 -7.75
C ARG A 263 10.66 -9.07 -6.55
N ALA A 264 10.17 -10.29 -6.36
CA ALA A 264 9.40 -10.65 -5.17
C ALA A 264 10.18 -10.36 -3.87
N SER A 265 11.44 -10.81 -3.79
CA SER A 265 12.31 -10.57 -2.63
C SER A 265 12.55 -9.08 -2.37
N ARG A 266 12.71 -8.28 -3.44
CA ARG A 266 12.89 -6.82 -3.32
C ARG A 266 11.66 -6.13 -2.74
N VAL A 267 10.46 -6.52 -3.16
CA VAL A 267 9.20 -5.98 -2.62
C VAL A 267 9.11 -6.26 -1.12
N VAL A 268 9.39 -7.51 -0.71
CA VAL A 268 9.38 -7.90 0.72
C VAL A 268 10.39 -7.08 1.52
N ALA A 269 11.61 -6.92 1.01
CA ALA A 269 12.64 -6.11 1.66
C ALA A 269 12.21 -4.64 1.83
N CYS A 270 11.61 -4.05 0.80
CA CYS A 270 11.11 -2.67 0.86
C CYS A 270 9.95 -2.52 1.86
N ALA A 271 8.97 -3.43 1.83
CA ALA A 271 7.86 -3.43 2.79
C ALA A 271 8.36 -3.58 4.25
N ALA A 272 9.34 -4.46 4.48
CA ALA A 272 9.96 -4.64 5.78
C ALA A 272 10.70 -3.38 6.26
N GLN A 273 11.39 -2.66 5.37
CA GLN A 273 12.05 -1.39 5.70
C GLN A 273 11.04 -0.31 6.09
N LEU A 274 9.93 -0.18 5.33
CA LEU A 274 8.86 0.79 5.65
C LEU A 274 8.22 0.52 7.01
N SER A 275 7.94 -0.75 7.30
CA SER A 275 7.42 -1.20 8.60
C SER A 275 8.40 -0.92 9.74
N ALA A 276 9.68 -1.27 9.57
CA ALA A 276 10.71 -1.06 10.58
C ALA A 276 10.96 0.42 10.88
N ALA A 277 10.83 1.29 9.87
CA ALA A 277 10.97 2.74 10.02
C ALA A 277 9.79 3.39 10.76
N GLN A 278 8.62 2.74 10.79
CA GLN A 278 7.37 3.27 11.33
C GLN A 278 6.59 2.19 12.10
N PRO A 279 7.15 1.70 13.23
CA PRO A 279 6.55 0.59 14.00
C PRO A 279 5.18 0.94 14.59
N GLU A 280 4.81 2.21 14.68
CA GLU A 280 3.49 2.67 15.13
C GLU A 280 2.40 2.50 14.07
N ILE A 281 2.76 2.31 12.79
CA ILE A 281 1.83 2.24 11.67
C ILE A 281 1.47 0.78 11.38
N GLN A 282 0.40 0.30 12.02
CA GLN A 282 -0.05 -1.09 11.97
C GLN A 282 -0.22 -1.65 10.54
N VAL A 283 -0.77 -0.86 9.60
CA VAL A 283 -1.00 -1.30 8.23
C VAL A 283 0.31 -1.66 7.49
N LEU A 284 1.42 -0.98 7.79
CA LEU A 284 2.71 -1.28 7.18
C LEU A 284 3.29 -2.60 7.70
N ALA A 285 3.08 -2.89 8.99
CA ALA A 285 3.44 -4.18 9.58
C ALA A 285 2.62 -5.33 8.97
N ALA A 286 1.31 -5.13 8.80
CA ALA A 286 0.43 -6.09 8.14
C ALA A 286 0.86 -6.35 6.68
N ALA A 287 1.15 -5.28 5.91
CA ALA A 287 1.63 -5.36 4.53
C ALA A 287 2.96 -6.10 4.40
N ALA A 288 3.93 -5.81 5.28
CA ALA A 288 5.21 -6.51 5.32
C ALA A 288 5.05 -8.00 5.62
N ASN A 289 4.22 -8.35 6.61
CA ASN A 289 3.95 -9.73 6.98
C ASN A 289 3.21 -10.48 5.86
N HIS A 290 2.24 -9.84 5.21
CA HIS A 290 1.50 -10.43 4.09
C HIS A 290 2.43 -10.73 2.91
N ALA A 291 3.26 -9.76 2.51
CA ALA A 291 4.24 -9.93 1.44
C ALA A 291 5.26 -11.04 1.75
N LEU A 292 5.79 -11.06 2.99
CA LEU A 292 6.71 -12.08 3.44
C LEU A 292 6.04 -13.46 3.49
N GLY A 293 4.81 -13.56 4.01
CA GLY A 293 4.07 -14.80 4.10
C GLY A 293 3.79 -15.42 2.73
N LEU A 294 3.60 -14.59 1.70
CA LEU A 294 3.50 -15.05 0.32
C LEU A 294 4.82 -15.61 -0.21
N LEU A 295 5.94 -14.87 -0.03
CA LEU A 295 7.26 -15.30 -0.48
C LEU A 295 7.68 -16.62 0.16
N GLU A 296 7.38 -16.77 1.45
CA GLU A 296 7.72 -17.93 2.27
C GLU A 296 6.65 -19.02 2.25
N ARG A 297 5.49 -18.77 1.64
CA ARG A 297 4.33 -19.69 1.65
C ARG A 297 3.94 -20.09 3.07
N ASP A 298 3.93 -19.12 3.97
CA ASP A 298 3.63 -19.33 5.38
C ASP A 298 2.19 -18.94 5.71
N ALA A 299 1.36 -19.96 5.93
CA ALA A 299 -0.05 -19.80 6.25
C ALA A 299 -0.30 -19.04 7.56
N ASP A 300 0.55 -19.23 8.57
CA ASP A 300 0.34 -18.64 9.89
C ASP A 300 0.66 -17.14 9.82
N LEU A 301 1.73 -16.75 9.10
CA LEU A 301 2.05 -15.33 8.88
C LEU A 301 0.99 -14.60 8.05
N LEU A 302 0.41 -15.27 7.05
CA LEU A 302 -0.68 -14.72 6.24
C LEU A 302 -1.96 -14.54 7.06
N THR A 303 -2.26 -15.48 7.96
CA THR A 303 -3.39 -15.39 8.89
C THR A 303 -3.19 -14.25 9.90
N ASP A 304 -1.97 -14.11 10.45
CA ASP A 304 -1.63 -13.00 11.34
C ASP A 304 -1.75 -11.66 10.63
N ALA A 305 -1.30 -11.55 9.37
CA ALA A 305 -1.45 -10.34 8.57
C ALA A 305 -2.93 -9.97 8.33
N ALA A 306 -3.76 -10.97 7.99
CA ALA A 306 -5.20 -10.78 7.81
C ALA A 306 -5.87 -10.19 9.05
N SER A 307 -5.46 -10.60 10.25
CA SER A 307 -6.01 -10.10 11.52
C SER A 307 -5.61 -8.66 11.86
N GLN A 308 -4.55 -8.13 11.23
CA GLN A 308 -4.00 -6.80 11.51
C GLN A 308 -4.51 -5.73 10.54
N TYR A 309 -4.97 -6.10 9.35
CA TYR A 309 -5.58 -5.16 8.42
C TYR A 309 -6.91 -4.63 8.93
N ARG A 310 -7.18 -3.36 8.62
CA ARG A 310 -8.49 -2.72 8.81
C ARG A 310 -9.26 -2.57 7.50
N HIS A 311 -8.57 -2.70 6.37
CA HIS A 311 -9.12 -2.54 5.02
C HIS A 311 -9.75 -3.87 4.56
N PRO A 312 -11.07 -3.94 4.30
CA PRO A 312 -11.72 -5.21 3.99
C PRO A 312 -11.14 -5.93 2.76
N ALA A 313 -10.70 -5.19 1.74
CA ALA A 313 -10.05 -5.77 0.56
C ALA A 313 -8.69 -6.43 0.92
N ALA A 314 -7.89 -5.80 1.78
CA ALA A 314 -6.61 -6.37 2.22
C ALA A 314 -6.81 -7.57 3.15
N VAL A 315 -7.81 -7.53 4.04
CA VAL A 315 -8.24 -8.68 4.85
C VAL A 315 -8.61 -9.86 3.95
N ALA A 316 -9.49 -9.64 2.97
CA ALA A 316 -9.90 -10.68 2.02
C ALA A 316 -8.73 -11.25 1.23
N SER A 317 -7.83 -10.38 0.75
CA SER A 317 -6.64 -10.82 0.01
C SER A 317 -5.69 -11.65 0.87
N ALA A 318 -5.46 -11.27 2.12
CA ALA A 318 -4.60 -12.03 3.03
C ALA A 318 -5.20 -13.39 3.40
N LEU A 319 -6.51 -13.45 3.65
CA LEU A 319 -7.23 -14.71 3.88
C LEU A 319 -7.21 -15.62 2.65
N GLU A 320 -7.36 -15.07 1.44
CA GLU A 320 -7.26 -15.84 0.21
C GLU A 320 -5.89 -16.51 0.07
N ASP A 321 -4.81 -15.75 0.31
CA ASP A 321 -3.44 -16.26 0.24
C ASP A 321 -3.17 -17.26 1.38
N ALA A 322 -3.65 -17.00 2.60
CA ALA A 322 -3.55 -17.93 3.73
C ALA A 322 -4.24 -19.26 3.41
N GLY A 323 -5.46 -19.21 2.84
CA GLY A 323 -6.19 -20.39 2.41
C GLY A 323 -5.44 -21.19 1.35
N ALA A 324 -4.79 -20.52 0.40
CA ALA A 324 -3.94 -21.17 -0.60
C ALA A 324 -2.71 -21.84 0.03
N ALA A 325 -2.03 -21.16 0.96
CA ALA A 325 -0.88 -21.71 1.68
C ALA A 325 -1.27 -22.94 2.53
N LEU A 326 -2.39 -22.87 3.26
CA LEU A 326 -2.94 -23.99 4.02
C LEU A 326 -3.25 -25.21 3.14
N ALA A 327 -3.81 -24.97 1.95
CA ALA A 327 -4.07 -26.04 0.99
C ALA A 327 -2.76 -26.68 0.50
N ALA A 328 -1.73 -25.88 0.24
CA ALA A 328 -0.40 -26.38 -0.14
C ALA A 328 0.28 -27.18 0.98
N GLU A 329 0.01 -26.87 2.25
CA GLU A 329 0.42 -27.63 3.43
C GLU A 329 -0.40 -28.92 3.65
N GLY A 330 -1.44 -29.17 2.84
CA GLY A 330 -2.35 -30.32 3.01
C GLY A 330 -3.41 -30.13 4.11
N ARG A 331 -3.52 -28.93 4.70
CA ARG A 331 -4.51 -28.58 5.73
C ARG A 331 -5.84 -28.16 5.09
N CYS A 332 -6.44 -29.06 4.30
CA CYS A 332 -7.59 -28.75 3.43
C CYS A 332 -8.82 -28.22 4.17
N GLU A 333 -9.12 -28.69 5.38
CA GLU A 333 -10.24 -28.18 6.18
C GLU A 333 -10.02 -26.73 6.62
N ALA A 334 -8.83 -26.43 7.16
CA ALA A 334 -8.44 -25.07 7.53
C ALA A 334 -8.40 -24.15 6.30
N ALA A 335 -7.91 -24.65 5.16
CA ALA A 335 -7.94 -23.92 3.89
C ALA A 335 -9.36 -23.52 3.49
N ARG A 336 -10.32 -24.46 3.53
CA ARG A 336 -11.74 -24.16 3.21
C ARG A 336 -12.33 -23.13 4.15
N SER A 337 -12.15 -23.31 5.45
CA SER A 337 -12.64 -22.36 6.45
C SER A 337 -12.10 -20.95 6.18
N THR A 338 -10.80 -20.85 5.88
CA THR A 338 -10.14 -19.57 5.59
C THR A 338 -10.62 -18.95 4.27
N LEU A 339 -10.80 -19.75 3.21
CA LEU A 339 -11.32 -19.29 1.93
C LEU A 339 -12.79 -18.84 2.02
N ASN A 340 -13.61 -19.46 2.86
CA ASN A 340 -14.97 -18.98 3.15
C ASN A 340 -14.92 -17.59 3.80
N LEU A 341 -14.02 -17.34 4.74
CA LEU A 341 -13.84 -16.01 5.32
C LEU A 341 -13.37 -14.98 4.27
N ALA A 342 -12.50 -15.37 3.34
CA ALA A 342 -12.12 -14.51 2.21
C ALA A 342 -13.34 -14.18 1.33
N LEU A 343 -14.16 -15.19 1.00
CA LEU A 343 -15.37 -15.03 0.21
C LEU A 343 -16.39 -14.11 0.87
N ASP A 344 -16.60 -14.23 2.18
CA ASP A 344 -17.49 -13.36 2.95
C ASP A 344 -17.02 -11.90 2.89
N ASN A 345 -15.72 -11.66 3.01
CA ASN A 345 -15.16 -10.30 2.92
C ASN A 345 -15.28 -9.74 1.50
N TYR A 346 -14.96 -10.51 0.45
CA TYR A 346 -15.16 -10.08 -0.94
C TYR A 346 -16.64 -9.88 -1.29
N SER A 347 -17.55 -10.61 -0.64
CA SER A 347 -19.00 -10.43 -0.80
C SER A 347 -19.48 -9.12 -0.21
N ARG A 348 -18.99 -8.75 0.99
CA ARG A 348 -19.31 -7.47 1.65
C ARG A 348 -18.89 -6.26 0.84
N ILE A 349 -17.83 -6.39 0.04
CA ILE A 349 -17.31 -5.30 -0.80
C ILE A 349 -17.69 -5.47 -2.28
N SER A 350 -18.61 -6.36 -2.63
CA SER A 350 -19.08 -6.57 -4.00
C SER A 350 -17.96 -6.85 -5.03
N ALA A 351 -16.86 -7.47 -4.61
CA ALA A 351 -15.72 -7.80 -5.46
C ALA A 351 -15.93 -9.15 -6.20
N SER A 352 -16.85 -9.17 -7.16
CA SER A 352 -17.30 -10.38 -7.87
C SER A 352 -16.18 -11.11 -8.63
N ARG A 353 -15.19 -10.37 -9.16
CA ARG A 353 -14.00 -10.98 -9.80
C ARG A 353 -13.22 -11.83 -8.80
N ASP A 354 -12.98 -11.28 -7.62
CA ASP A 354 -12.21 -11.93 -6.56
C ASP A 354 -12.99 -13.09 -5.94
N GLN A 355 -14.30 -12.94 -5.74
CA GLN A 355 -15.19 -14.05 -5.34
C GLN A 355 -15.08 -15.23 -6.31
N SER A 356 -15.15 -14.96 -7.62
CA SER A 356 -15.03 -16.00 -8.66
C SER A 356 -13.68 -16.71 -8.61
N ARG A 357 -12.59 -15.97 -8.31
CA ARG A 357 -11.25 -16.54 -8.16
C ARG A 357 -11.16 -17.45 -6.93
N VAL A 358 -11.69 -17.03 -5.78
CA VAL A 358 -11.74 -17.83 -4.54
C VAL A 358 -12.54 -19.11 -4.75
N MET A 359 -13.72 -19.01 -5.37
CA MET A 359 -14.58 -20.17 -5.65
C MET A 359 -13.90 -21.21 -6.56
N ARG A 360 -13.16 -20.76 -7.59
CA ARG A 360 -12.35 -21.67 -8.42
C ARG A 360 -11.30 -22.42 -7.59
N ARG A 361 -10.58 -21.70 -6.73
CA ARG A 361 -9.56 -22.30 -5.85
C ARG A 361 -10.16 -23.31 -4.86
N MET A 362 -11.30 -23.00 -4.26
CA MET A 362 -12.02 -23.96 -3.41
C MET A 362 -12.38 -25.22 -4.18
N ALA A 363 -12.91 -25.09 -5.40
CA ALA A 363 -13.27 -26.23 -6.24
C ALA A 363 -12.06 -27.08 -6.67
N GLU A 364 -10.86 -26.50 -6.76
CA GLU A 364 -9.61 -27.24 -7.03
C GLU A 364 -9.15 -28.06 -5.81
N ILE A 365 -9.32 -27.51 -4.60
CA ILE A 365 -9.05 -28.22 -3.34
C ILE A 365 -9.99 -29.42 -3.21
N ASP A 366 -11.28 -29.24 -3.52
CA ASP A 366 -12.27 -30.31 -3.42
C ASP A 366 -12.05 -31.45 -4.41
N ARG A 367 -11.45 -31.15 -5.57
CA ARG A 367 -11.07 -32.15 -6.58
C ARG A 367 -9.78 -32.91 -6.24
N GLY A 368 -9.13 -32.61 -5.12
CA GLY A 368 -7.86 -33.24 -4.74
C GLY A 368 -6.67 -32.83 -5.61
N GLY A 369 -6.76 -31.69 -6.31
CA GLY A 369 -5.76 -31.22 -7.28
C GLY A 369 -4.44 -30.71 -6.68
N HIS A 370 -4.32 -30.63 -5.35
CA HIS A 370 -3.08 -30.22 -4.70
C HIS A 370 -2.12 -31.41 -4.60
N ARG A 371 -1.16 -31.49 -5.53
CA ARG A 371 0.02 -32.35 -5.38
C ARG A 371 0.74 -31.91 -4.10
N THR A 372 0.55 -32.65 -3.02
CA THR A 372 1.20 -32.43 -1.73
C THR A 372 2.71 -32.39 -1.93
N ARG A 373 3.31 -31.19 -1.81
CA ARG A 373 4.74 -31.09 -1.54
C ARG A 373 4.96 -31.72 -0.15
N SER A 374 6.11 -32.37 0.07
CA SER A 374 6.43 -32.95 1.37
C SER A 374 6.19 -31.91 2.48
N VAL A 375 5.28 -32.21 3.40
CA VAL A 375 4.85 -31.30 4.47
C VAL A 375 5.89 -31.25 5.61
N THR A 376 6.76 -32.26 5.69
CA THR A 376 7.80 -32.40 6.71
C THR A 376 9.16 -32.76 6.11
N GLY A 377 10.21 -32.57 6.91
CA GLY A 377 11.59 -32.88 6.55
C GLY A 377 12.24 -31.82 5.67
N TRP A 378 13.50 -32.03 5.32
CA TRP A 378 14.32 -31.04 4.62
C TRP A 378 13.76 -30.58 3.26
N GLY A 379 12.98 -31.41 2.56
CA GLY A 379 12.32 -31.04 1.30
C GLY A 379 11.09 -30.13 1.47
N SER A 380 10.61 -29.98 2.70
CA SER A 380 9.51 -29.08 3.07
C SER A 380 9.97 -27.64 3.36
N LEU A 381 11.27 -27.42 3.54
CA LEU A 381 11.80 -26.09 3.84
C LEU A 381 11.71 -25.17 2.62
N THR A 382 11.37 -23.90 2.87
CA THR A 382 11.41 -22.82 1.89
C THR A 382 12.87 -22.44 1.60
N PRO A 383 13.15 -21.70 0.50
CA PRO A 383 14.49 -21.18 0.25
C PRO A 383 15.05 -20.35 1.41
N ALA A 384 14.26 -19.47 2.03
CA ALA A 384 14.75 -18.68 3.16
C ALA A 384 14.91 -19.50 4.43
N GLU A 385 14.01 -20.46 4.71
CA GLU A 385 14.18 -21.41 5.81
C GLU A 385 15.44 -22.25 5.64
N HIS A 386 15.79 -22.63 4.42
CA HIS A 386 17.05 -23.28 4.09
C HIS A 386 18.26 -22.40 4.41
N ILE A 387 18.21 -21.13 4.02
CA ILE A 387 19.28 -20.16 4.31
C ILE A 387 19.40 -19.95 5.83
N VAL A 388 18.29 -19.70 6.53
CA VAL A 388 18.25 -19.55 7.99
C VAL A 388 18.79 -20.82 8.66
N ALA A 389 18.32 -22.00 8.25
CA ALA A 389 18.77 -23.28 8.80
C ALA A 389 20.29 -23.47 8.63
N GLY A 390 20.83 -23.14 7.45
CA GLY A 390 22.26 -23.18 7.15
C GLY A 390 23.06 -22.22 8.03
N LEU A 391 22.71 -20.93 8.01
CA LEU A 391 23.39 -19.89 8.78
C LEU A 391 23.36 -20.17 10.30
N VAL A 392 22.26 -20.70 10.82
CA VAL A 392 22.16 -21.07 12.24
C VAL A 392 22.96 -22.33 12.55
N SER A 393 23.02 -23.29 11.62
CA SER A 393 23.88 -24.48 11.76
C SER A 393 25.37 -24.13 11.72
N GLU A 394 25.75 -23.04 11.05
CA GLU A 394 27.10 -22.42 11.08
C GLU A 394 27.39 -21.65 12.38
N GLY A 395 26.41 -21.52 13.28
CA GLY A 395 26.59 -20.87 14.58
C GLY A 395 26.24 -19.38 14.63
N LEU A 396 25.65 -18.80 13.57
CA LEU A 396 25.21 -17.40 13.63
C LEU A 396 24.06 -17.21 14.63
N THR A 397 24.07 -16.08 15.32
CA THR A 397 22.97 -15.64 16.19
C THR A 397 21.83 -15.03 15.37
N ASN A 398 20.63 -14.92 15.94
CA ASN A 398 19.48 -14.35 15.20
C ASN A 398 19.73 -12.91 14.70
N PRO A 399 20.38 -12.01 15.47
CA PRO A 399 20.83 -10.72 14.95
C PRO A 399 21.81 -10.85 13.77
N GLY A 400 22.73 -11.84 13.82
CA GLY A 400 23.68 -12.09 12.72
C GLY A 400 23.01 -12.62 11.44
N VAL A 401 22.04 -13.52 11.59
CA VAL A 401 21.20 -14.00 10.48
C VAL A 401 20.36 -12.87 9.91
N ALA A 402 19.72 -12.09 10.78
CA ALA A 402 18.91 -10.91 10.41
C ALA A 402 19.75 -9.92 9.59
N GLY A 403 20.97 -9.63 10.03
CA GLY A 403 21.92 -8.79 9.31
C GLY A 403 22.32 -9.35 7.94
N ARG A 404 22.59 -10.67 7.83
CA ARG A 404 22.94 -11.29 6.54
C ARG A 404 21.77 -11.32 5.55
N MET A 405 20.56 -11.56 6.04
CA MET A 405 19.36 -11.70 5.22
C MET A 405 18.61 -10.38 5.01
N HIS A 406 19.03 -9.29 5.65
CA HIS A 406 18.38 -7.98 5.62
C HIS A 406 16.90 -8.04 6.05
N ILE A 407 16.60 -8.86 7.06
CA ILE A 407 15.26 -9.05 7.65
C ILE A 407 15.30 -8.73 9.15
N SER A 408 14.13 -8.56 9.77
CA SER A 408 14.08 -8.30 11.22
C SER A 408 14.49 -9.53 12.04
N ARG A 409 14.96 -9.32 13.27
CA ARG A 409 15.19 -10.42 14.23
C ARG A 409 13.92 -11.24 14.46
N HIS A 410 12.76 -10.57 14.52
CA HIS A 410 11.47 -11.22 14.67
C HIS A 410 11.19 -12.17 13.50
N THR A 411 11.56 -11.77 12.29
CA THR A 411 11.45 -12.60 11.09
C THR A 411 12.38 -13.83 11.16
N VAL A 412 13.60 -13.68 11.68
CA VAL A 412 14.48 -14.85 11.91
C VAL A 412 13.92 -15.79 12.97
N ASP A 413 13.43 -15.25 14.10
CA ASP A 413 12.78 -16.02 15.16
C ASP A 413 11.57 -16.80 14.61
N PHE A 414 10.84 -16.18 13.69
CA PHE A 414 9.75 -16.79 12.96
C PHE A 414 10.22 -17.95 12.07
N HIS A 415 11.17 -17.72 11.16
CA HIS A 415 11.71 -18.80 10.30
C HIS A 415 12.26 -19.97 11.11
N LEU A 416 12.92 -19.70 12.24
CA LEU A 416 13.43 -20.78 13.10
C LEU A 416 12.31 -21.61 13.72
N ARG A 417 11.21 -20.99 14.16
CA ARG A 417 10.03 -21.73 14.62
C ARG A 417 9.48 -22.62 13.51
N GLN A 418 9.45 -22.14 12.27
CA GLN A 418 8.97 -22.92 11.13
C GLN A 418 9.92 -24.07 10.75
N VAL A 419 11.23 -23.81 10.71
CA VAL A 419 12.26 -24.84 10.51
C VAL A 419 12.13 -25.92 11.58
N PHE A 420 12.00 -25.52 12.84
CA PHE A 420 11.82 -26.46 13.96
C PHE A 420 10.56 -27.30 13.80
N ARG A 421 9.43 -26.67 13.50
CA ARG A 421 8.15 -27.34 13.22
C ARG A 421 8.27 -28.34 12.05
N LYS A 422 8.82 -27.91 10.92
CA LYS A 422 8.92 -28.68 9.67
C LYS A 422 9.91 -29.85 9.76
N LEU A 423 11.00 -29.68 10.51
CA LEU A 423 11.98 -30.74 10.75
C LEU A 423 11.64 -31.62 11.97
N GLY A 424 10.63 -31.26 12.76
CA GLY A 424 10.26 -31.99 13.97
C GLY A 424 11.33 -31.91 15.07
N ILE A 425 12.00 -30.77 15.18
CA ILE A 425 13.07 -30.51 16.16
C ILE A 425 12.67 -29.34 17.06
N HIS A 426 13.36 -29.19 18.19
CA HIS A 426 13.01 -28.24 19.24
C HIS A 426 14.16 -27.31 19.63
N SER A 427 15.37 -27.52 19.08
CA SER A 427 16.53 -26.69 19.44
C SER A 427 17.48 -26.41 18.27
N ARG A 428 18.25 -25.33 18.40
CA ARG A 428 19.35 -25.00 17.48
C ARG A 428 20.41 -26.10 17.42
N VAL A 429 20.63 -26.80 18.54
CA VAL A 429 21.61 -27.90 18.62
C VAL A 429 21.12 -29.09 17.79
N GLU A 430 19.83 -29.41 17.87
CA GLU A 430 19.21 -30.44 17.03
C GLU A 430 19.24 -30.05 15.55
N LEU A 431 19.02 -28.76 15.23
CA LEU A 431 19.13 -28.26 13.87
C LEU A 431 20.54 -28.45 13.31
N ALA A 432 21.58 -28.06 14.06
CA ALA A 432 22.97 -28.23 13.65
C ALA A 432 23.33 -29.71 13.44
N ARG A 433 22.85 -30.62 14.32
CA ARG A 433 23.02 -32.06 14.16
C ARG A 433 22.31 -32.61 12.93
N ALA A 434 21.06 -32.21 12.71
CA ALA A 434 20.27 -32.63 11.55
C ALA A 434 20.89 -32.15 10.23
N ALA A 435 21.51 -30.95 10.23
CA ALA A 435 22.22 -30.41 9.08
C ALA A 435 23.53 -31.18 8.80
N ALA A 436 24.30 -31.50 9.85
CA ALA A 436 25.53 -32.28 9.72
C ALA A 436 25.29 -33.69 9.17
N LEU A 437 24.20 -34.36 9.60
CA LEU A 437 23.78 -35.67 9.11
C LEU A 437 23.36 -35.67 7.63
N ARG A 438 23.04 -34.50 7.06
CA ARG A 438 22.68 -34.35 5.65
C ARG A 438 23.89 -34.05 4.75
N ALA A 439 24.92 -33.44 5.31
CA ALA A 439 26.16 -33.11 4.60
C ALA A 439 27.15 -34.29 4.52
N SER A 440 26.86 -35.39 5.22
CA SER A 440 27.56 -36.68 5.19
C SER A 440 26.89 -37.61 4.19
#